data_AF-A0A925XSD2-F1
#
_entry.id   AF-A0A925XSD2-F1
#
_cell.length_a   1.000
_cell.length_b   1.000
_cell.length_c   1.000
_cell.angle_alpha   90.00
_cell.angle_beta   90.00
_cell.angle_gamma   90.00
#
_symmetry.space_group_name_H-M   'P 1'
#
loop_
_entity.id
_entity.type
_entity.pdbx_description
1 polymer ?
#
loop_
_entity_poly.entity_id
_entity_poly.type
_entity_poly.pdbx_seq_one_letter_code
_entity_poly.pdbx_strand_id
1 'polypeptide(L)'
;MEPGKLLFAEGHPGRIILISLGVQEESVALIRRLLNDAGASYPQLAQLQLVDVPLPVFALPEQTAWLSAMLVGQWRDLPTVEDSVDAIISAIGLTDIESGSLLSGLDATTTDTVFTFELVVRIQAIRERQNKLKLSSARLPEWLEQQATELAAWFALPSDTSSDSSAGGCLAQLQVNFLALRSKLLDQLEDHFTRWRYSGSRPLLQWLALLDEALEQIRADYESRRQDCLRCEGSAWRAYYKLSVPDGERVWGLPDRRRLDWEAAVRALAAVYDFKIKVQLYTLAAQIVGELIQRTRLYTTSLTQTDLKLAELQVWFTERCPDEPLFAPLLTNYMTRRLDASRLRSELEDWADCKLERWSAMDGVQTEALCRQMLLRMQPLCLELYAECCHSLLDPLQAVSPAARGRVSLAVHETDIREALSLLAQVSGVRIVAAQSISGTVSLKIDDLPFAEALEALMAAGNLTCTQSGDTYVLSQPEVRG
;
A
#
# COMPACT_ATOMS: atom_id res chain seq x y z
N MET A 1 -31.59 -0.01 -14.11
CA MET A 1 -32.50 -0.97 -14.78
C MET A 1 -33.92 -0.48 -14.56
N GLU A 2 -34.77 -0.51 -15.58
CA GLU A 2 -36.19 -0.21 -15.40
C GLU A 2 -36.95 -1.42 -14.83
N PRO A 3 -37.99 -1.23 -14.00
CA PRO A 3 -38.89 -2.31 -13.59
C PRO A 3 -39.46 -3.00 -14.85
N GLY A 4 -39.43 -4.34 -14.88
CA GLY A 4 -39.85 -5.13 -16.05
C GLY A 4 -38.74 -5.86 -16.82
N LYS A 5 -37.47 -5.76 -16.39
CA LYS A 5 -36.36 -6.50 -17.01
C LYS A 5 -36.40 -7.99 -16.61
N LEU A 6 -36.53 -8.88 -17.59
CA LEU A 6 -36.35 -10.32 -17.41
C LEU A 6 -34.85 -10.63 -17.38
N LEU A 7 -34.40 -11.33 -16.32
CA LEU A 7 -33.06 -11.88 -16.28
C LEU A 7 -33.12 -13.34 -16.75
N PHE A 8 -32.24 -13.66 -17.70
CA PHE A 8 -32.01 -15.01 -18.15
C PHE A 8 -30.89 -15.59 -17.31
N ALA A 9 -31.16 -16.71 -16.65
CA ALA A 9 -30.13 -17.53 -16.06
C ALA A 9 -30.12 -18.89 -16.76
N GLU A 10 -28.97 -19.25 -17.32
CA GLU A 10 -28.74 -20.60 -17.81
C GLU A 10 -28.55 -21.53 -16.61
N GLY A 11 -29.58 -22.33 -16.31
CA GLY A 11 -29.41 -23.51 -15.48
C GLY A 11 -28.72 -24.64 -16.26
N HIS A 12 -28.47 -25.77 -15.58
CA HIS A 12 -28.02 -27.03 -16.20
C HIS A 12 -28.72 -27.33 -17.55
N PRO A 13 -28.07 -28.07 -18.47
CA PRO A 13 -28.50 -28.16 -19.87
C PRO A 13 -29.96 -28.60 -19.98
N GLY A 14 -30.82 -27.67 -20.40
CA GLY A 14 -32.25 -27.90 -20.63
C GLY A 14 -33.22 -27.12 -19.74
N ARG A 15 -32.76 -26.31 -18.78
CA ARG A 15 -33.66 -25.43 -18.00
C ARG A 15 -33.18 -23.98 -18.00
N ILE A 16 -33.95 -23.10 -18.64
CA ILE A 16 -33.79 -21.66 -18.51
C ILE A 16 -34.87 -21.19 -17.52
N ILE A 17 -34.42 -20.57 -16.44
CA ILE A 17 -35.30 -20.00 -15.42
C ILE A 17 -35.48 -18.52 -15.76
N LEU A 18 -36.73 -18.11 -15.93
CA LEU A 18 -37.08 -16.71 -16.10
C LEU A 18 -37.44 -16.13 -14.74
N ILE A 19 -36.58 -15.28 -14.21
CA ILE A 19 -36.80 -14.59 -12.94
C ILE A 19 -37.50 -13.26 -13.24
N SER A 20 -38.74 -13.15 -12.77
CA SER A 20 -39.51 -11.91 -12.82
C SER A 20 -39.13 -11.02 -11.63
N LEU A 21 -38.49 -9.88 -11.91
CA LEU A 21 -38.09 -8.92 -10.90
C LEU A 21 -39.13 -7.79 -10.77
N GLY A 22 -40.07 -7.94 -9.83
CA GLY A 22 -40.88 -6.81 -9.34
C GLY A 22 -41.91 -6.31 -10.34
N VAL A 23 -42.37 -7.21 -11.20
CA VAL A 23 -43.39 -6.96 -12.21
C VAL A 23 -44.77 -7.01 -11.55
N GLN A 24 -45.71 -6.13 -11.95
CA GLN A 24 -47.10 -6.23 -11.49
C GLN A 24 -47.67 -7.61 -11.82
N GLU A 25 -48.55 -8.15 -10.97
CA GLU A 25 -49.19 -9.47 -11.17
C GLU A 25 -49.72 -9.65 -12.60
N GLU A 26 -50.25 -8.59 -13.19
CA GLU A 26 -50.78 -8.59 -14.55
C GLU A 26 -49.71 -8.87 -15.63
N SER A 27 -48.50 -8.32 -15.48
CA SER A 27 -47.44 -8.55 -16.48
C SER A 27 -46.72 -9.88 -16.25
N VAL A 28 -46.65 -10.39 -15.01
CA VAL A 28 -46.25 -11.79 -14.74
C VAL A 28 -47.23 -12.75 -15.40
N ALA A 29 -48.54 -12.52 -15.24
CA ALA A 29 -49.58 -13.32 -15.86
C ALA A 29 -49.51 -13.27 -17.40
N LEU A 30 -49.24 -12.09 -17.98
CA LEU A 30 -49.03 -11.93 -19.42
C LEU A 30 -47.83 -12.75 -19.93
N ILE A 31 -46.68 -12.64 -19.27
CA ILE A 31 -45.46 -13.38 -19.63
C ILE A 31 -45.70 -14.89 -19.51
N ARG A 32 -46.39 -15.34 -18.46
CA ARG A 32 -46.75 -16.75 -18.28
C ARG A 32 -47.67 -17.24 -19.41
N ARG A 33 -48.61 -16.41 -19.86
CA ARG A 33 -49.48 -16.70 -21.01
C ARG A 33 -48.69 -16.81 -22.31
N LEU A 34 -47.82 -15.84 -22.58
CA LEU A 34 -46.97 -15.82 -23.76
C LEU A 34 -45.99 -17.01 -23.80
N LEU A 35 -45.43 -17.40 -22.66
CA LEU A 35 -44.58 -18.60 -22.54
C LEU A 35 -45.36 -19.89 -22.82
N ASN A 36 -46.60 -20.00 -22.33
CA ASN A 36 -47.46 -21.15 -22.60
C ASN A 36 -47.84 -21.23 -24.08
N ASP A 37 -48.22 -20.11 -24.69
CA ASP A 37 -48.58 -20.03 -26.11
C ASP A 37 -47.35 -20.32 -27.01
N ALA A 38 -46.18 -19.80 -26.64
CA ALA A 38 -44.92 -20.08 -27.32
C ALA A 38 -44.48 -21.54 -27.13
N GLY A 39 -44.67 -22.12 -25.95
CA GLY A 39 -44.39 -23.54 -25.66
C GLY A 39 -45.27 -24.49 -26.46
N ALA A 40 -46.52 -24.09 -26.76
CA ALA A 40 -47.40 -24.84 -27.65
C ALA A 40 -46.90 -24.82 -29.12
N SER A 41 -46.24 -23.74 -29.52
CA SER A 41 -45.71 -23.58 -30.89
C SER A 41 -44.27 -24.13 -31.04
N TYR A 42 -43.49 -24.14 -29.94
CA TYR A 42 -42.09 -24.51 -29.91
C TYR A 42 -41.79 -25.40 -28.68
N PRO A 43 -41.69 -26.73 -28.84
CA PRO A 43 -41.51 -27.67 -27.72
C PRO A 43 -40.27 -27.43 -26.87
N GLN A 44 -39.23 -26.80 -27.45
CA GLN A 44 -38.01 -26.42 -26.74
C GLN A 44 -38.26 -25.36 -25.66
N LEU A 45 -39.25 -24.48 -25.88
CA LEU A 45 -39.65 -23.43 -24.94
C LEU A 45 -40.60 -23.94 -23.85
N ALA A 46 -41.22 -25.11 -24.04
CA ALA A 46 -42.10 -25.71 -23.04
C ALA A 46 -41.33 -26.17 -21.77
N GLN A 47 -40.00 -26.25 -21.83
CA GLN A 47 -39.13 -26.57 -20.70
C GLN A 47 -38.83 -25.36 -19.80
N LEU A 48 -39.21 -24.14 -20.23
CA LEU A 48 -39.05 -22.91 -19.47
C LEU A 48 -39.98 -22.90 -18.25
N GLN A 49 -39.42 -22.81 -17.06
CA GLN A 49 -40.19 -22.55 -15.84
C GLN A 49 -40.03 -21.09 -15.43
N LEU A 50 -41.15 -20.37 -15.38
CA LEU A 50 -41.21 -19.05 -14.77
C LEU A 50 -41.31 -19.23 -13.26
N VAL A 51 -40.21 -19.00 -12.56
CA VAL A 51 -40.20 -19.01 -11.10
C VAL A 51 -40.45 -17.59 -10.64
N ASP A 52 -41.58 -17.40 -9.96
CA ASP A 52 -41.94 -16.11 -9.40
C ASP A 52 -41.18 -15.94 -8.08
N VAL A 53 -40.16 -15.10 -8.11
CA VAL A 53 -39.36 -14.81 -6.94
C VAL A 53 -39.88 -13.51 -6.36
N PRO A 54 -40.49 -13.52 -5.17
CA PRO A 54 -40.91 -12.28 -4.56
C PRO A 54 -39.65 -11.43 -4.34
N LEU A 55 -39.51 -10.37 -5.13
CA LEU A 55 -38.54 -9.34 -4.84
C LEU A 55 -39.01 -8.66 -3.55
N PRO A 56 -38.13 -8.46 -2.56
CA PRO A 56 -38.39 -7.53 -1.49
C PRO A 56 -38.19 -6.13 -2.07
N VAL A 57 -39.07 -5.72 -3.00
CA VAL A 57 -39.03 -4.38 -3.63
C VAL A 57 -39.06 -3.30 -2.53
N PHE A 58 -39.75 -3.58 -1.42
CA PHE A 58 -39.79 -2.72 -0.24
C PHE A 58 -38.46 -2.60 0.49
N ALA A 59 -37.57 -3.60 0.44
CA ALA A 59 -36.26 -3.57 1.10
C ALA A 59 -35.11 -3.15 0.17
N LEU A 60 -35.35 -2.97 -1.14
CA LEU A 60 -34.30 -2.61 -2.09
C LEU A 60 -33.57 -1.30 -1.72
N PRO A 61 -34.25 -0.22 -1.28
CA PRO A 61 -33.56 1.00 -0.84
C PRO A 61 -32.65 0.76 0.37
N GLU A 62 -33.12 -0.03 1.34
CA GLU A 62 -32.36 -0.38 2.55
C GLU A 62 -31.14 -1.24 2.21
N GLN A 63 -31.32 -2.27 1.38
CA GLN A 63 -30.22 -3.12 0.90
C GLN A 63 -29.19 -2.33 0.07
N THR A 64 -29.65 -1.39 -0.75
CA THR A 64 -28.77 -0.50 -1.53
C THR A 64 -27.99 0.44 -0.61
N ALA A 65 -28.64 0.97 0.43
CA ALA A 65 -27.97 1.77 1.45
C ALA A 65 -26.92 0.94 2.20
N TRP A 66 -27.27 -0.29 2.63
CA TRP A 66 -26.33 -1.20 3.28
C TRP A 66 -25.11 -1.51 2.40
N LEU A 67 -25.33 -1.82 1.12
CA LEU A 67 -24.26 -2.08 0.15
C LEU A 67 -23.37 -0.84 -0.04
N SER A 68 -23.97 0.35 -0.04
CA SER A 68 -23.23 1.61 -0.12
C SER A 68 -22.40 1.87 1.13
N ALA A 69 -22.93 1.57 2.32
CA ALA A 69 -22.18 1.66 3.57
C ALA A 69 -20.95 0.72 3.56
N MET A 70 -21.14 -0.50 3.06
CA MET A 70 -20.06 -1.48 2.91
C MET A 70 -19.00 -1.03 1.91
N LEU A 71 -19.41 -0.46 0.77
CA LEU A 71 -18.49 0.11 -0.22
C LEU A 71 -17.64 1.23 0.37
N VAL A 72 -18.27 2.16 1.10
CA VAL A 72 -17.55 3.25 1.78
C VAL A 72 -16.60 2.69 2.83
N GLY A 73 -17.01 1.68 3.60
CA GLY A 73 -16.13 0.97 4.53
C GLY A 73 -14.91 0.37 3.83
N GLN A 74 -15.13 -0.33 2.70
CA GLN A 74 -14.04 -0.87 1.90
C GLN A 74 -13.10 0.22 1.40
N TRP A 75 -13.59 1.36 0.90
CA TRP A 75 -12.70 2.46 0.51
C TRP A 75 -11.84 2.99 1.65
N ARG A 76 -12.33 2.98 2.88
CA ARG A 76 -11.54 3.40 4.06
C ARG A 76 -10.50 2.37 4.44
N ASP A 77 -10.81 1.09 4.25
CA ASP A 77 -10.01 -0.06 4.69
C ASP A 77 -9.22 -0.73 3.54
N LEU A 78 -9.24 -0.16 2.32
CA LEU A 78 -8.46 -0.63 1.18
C LEU A 78 -6.98 -0.73 1.58
N PRO A 79 -6.29 -1.84 1.28
CA PRO A 79 -4.90 -2.01 1.66
C PRO A 79 -4.04 -0.91 1.02
N THR A 80 -3.05 -0.44 1.77
CA THR A 80 -2.01 0.45 1.23
C THR A 80 -1.12 -0.29 0.25
N VAL A 81 -0.59 0.44 -0.73
CA VAL A 81 0.49 -0.06 -1.60
C VAL A 81 1.64 -0.56 -0.73
N GLU A 82 2.23 -1.71 -1.10
CA GLU A 82 3.14 -2.54 -0.28
C GLU A 82 4.49 -1.89 0.11
N ASP A 83 4.70 -0.61 -0.18
CA ASP A 83 5.95 0.06 0.15
C ASP A 83 6.06 0.25 1.67
N SER A 84 7.05 -0.39 2.30
CA SER A 84 7.37 -0.14 3.70
C SER A 84 7.87 1.29 3.90
N VAL A 85 7.72 1.84 5.12
CA VAL A 85 8.27 3.16 5.48
C VAL A 85 9.78 3.21 5.19
N ASP A 86 10.51 2.15 5.52
CA ASP A 86 11.94 2.02 5.25
C ASP A 86 12.27 2.06 3.76
N ALA A 87 11.45 1.43 2.91
CA ALA A 87 11.65 1.43 1.46
C ALA A 87 11.54 2.85 0.90
N ILE A 88 10.62 3.66 1.42
CA ILE A 88 10.44 5.06 0.98
C ILE A 88 11.52 5.96 1.53
N ILE A 89 11.89 5.81 2.80
CA ILE A 89 13.06 6.49 3.37
C ILE A 89 14.31 6.16 2.53
N SER A 90 14.45 4.91 2.07
CA SER A 90 15.54 4.52 1.18
C SER A 90 15.43 5.14 -0.21
N ALA A 91 14.23 5.18 -0.80
CA ALA A 91 14.00 5.73 -2.13
C ALA A 91 14.26 7.24 -2.19
N ILE A 92 13.92 7.96 -1.11
CA ILE A 92 14.20 9.39 -0.91
C ILE A 92 15.68 9.61 -0.49
N GLY A 93 16.41 8.52 -0.20
CA GLY A 93 17.86 8.58 0.03
C GLY A 93 18.26 9.00 1.45
N LEU A 94 17.44 8.62 2.44
CA LEU A 94 17.57 8.95 3.86
C LEU A 94 18.00 7.75 4.75
N THR A 95 18.38 6.60 4.16
CA THR A 95 18.65 5.35 4.89
C THR A 95 19.99 5.27 5.62
N ASP A 96 20.92 6.20 5.38
CA ASP A 96 22.19 6.28 6.10
C ASP A 96 22.53 7.73 6.43
N ILE A 97 22.69 8.05 7.70
CA ILE A 97 22.95 9.41 8.16
C ILE A 97 24.44 9.78 7.96
N GLU A 98 25.35 8.81 7.82
CA GLU A 98 26.79 9.05 7.59
C GLU A 98 27.18 9.04 6.13
N SER A 99 26.68 8.06 5.38
CA SER A 99 27.03 7.90 3.96
C SER A 99 25.86 8.14 3.00
N GLY A 100 24.72 8.59 3.52
CA GLY A 100 23.51 8.74 2.75
C GLY A 100 23.64 9.72 1.59
N SER A 101 22.87 9.42 0.54
CA SER A 101 22.82 10.20 -0.69
C SER A 101 22.45 11.67 -0.47
N LEU A 102 21.74 11.99 0.63
CA LEU A 102 21.41 13.37 0.98
C LEU A 102 22.67 14.19 1.28
N LEU A 103 23.55 13.70 2.16
CA LEU A 103 24.76 14.42 2.54
C LEU A 103 25.75 14.47 1.38
N SER A 104 25.90 13.38 0.64
CA SER A 104 26.78 13.38 -0.55
C SER A 104 26.28 14.34 -1.62
N GLY A 105 24.97 14.43 -1.82
CA GLY A 105 24.39 15.37 -2.77
C GLY A 105 24.52 16.82 -2.32
N LEU A 106 24.44 17.09 -1.00
CA LEU A 106 24.70 18.42 -0.46
C LEU A 106 26.18 18.80 -0.57
N ASP A 107 27.09 17.86 -0.32
CA ASP A 107 28.54 18.07 -0.30
C ASP A 107 29.17 18.08 -1.72
N ALA A 108 28.38 17.78 -2.76
CA ALA A 108 28.84 17.77 -4.15
C ALA A 108 29.18 19.18 -4.68
N THR A 109 30.17 19.31 -5.55
CA THR A 109 30.50 20.56 -6.23
C THR A 109 29.96 20.52 -7.67
N THR A 110 30.04 21.66 -8.38
CA THR A 110 29.68 21.73 -9.82
C THR A 110 30.51 20.80 -10.71
N THR A 111 31.65 20.32 -10.22
CA THR A 111 32.56 19.42 -10.92
C THR A 111 32.41 17.97 -10.49
N ASP A 112 31.36 17.63 -9.75
CA ASP A 112 31.13 16.29 -9.17
C ASP A 112 32.25 15.85 -8.20
N THR A 113 32.97 16.83 -7.65
CA THR A 113 33.89 16.62 -6.51
C THR A 113 33.17 16.96 -5.20
N VAL A 114 33.85 16.86 -4.06
CA VAL A 114 33.24 17.04 -2.73
C VAL A 114 33.91 18.22 -2.01
N PHE A 115 33.19 19.07 -1.26
CA PHE A 115 33.84 20.22 -0.59
C PHE A 115 34.87 19.81 0.45
N THR A 116 34.64 18.70 1.14
CA THR A 116 35.63 18.10 2.03
C THR A 116 36.94 17.78 1.29
N PHE A 117 36.87 17.34 0.03
CA PHE A 117 38.03 17.15 -0.83
C PHE A 117 38.67 18.49 -1.25
N GLU A 118 37.88 19.49 -1.67
CA GLU A 118 38.41 20.81 -1.99
C GLU A 118 39.14 21.47 -0.81
N LEU A 119 38.61 21.31 0.40
CA LEU A 119 39.25 21.76 1.63
C LEU A 119 40.61 21.07 1.80
N VAL A 120 40.69 19.75 1.62
CA VAL A 120 41.96 19.00 1.69
C VAL A 120 42.98 19.55 0.67
N VAL A 121 42.55 19.80 -0.57
CA VAL A 121 43.42 20.39 -1.61
C VAL A 121 43.93 21.77 -1.20
N ARG A 122 43.06 22.63 -0.65
CA ARG A 122 43.45 23.97 -0.17
C ARG A 122 44.41 23.91 1.02
N ILE A 123 44.15 23.03 1.98
CA ILE A 123 45.04 22.83 3.13
C ILE A 123 46.41 22.29 2.68
N GLN A 124 46.44 21.41 1.70
CA GLN A 124 47.69 20.91 1.13
C GLN A 124 48.46 22.03 0.42
N ALA A 125 47.79 22.89 -0.33
CA ALA A 125 48.40 24.07 -0.95
C ALA A 125 48.99 25.04 0.08
N ILE A 126 48.32 25.24 1.23
CA ILE A 126 48.83 26.05 2.35
C ILE A 126 50.15 25.46 2.88
N ARG A 127 50.21 24.13 3.08
CA ARG A 127 51.42 23.43 3.52
C ARG A 127 52.56 23.58 2.52
N GLU A 128 52.29 23.40 1.24
CA GLU A 128 53.29 23.54 0.18
C GLU A 128 53.84 24.97 0.07
N ARG A 129 52.98 25.99 0.20
CA ARG A 129 53.41 27.40 0.22
C ARG A 129 54.32 27.68 1.41
N GLN A 130 53.99 27.15 2.59
CA GLN A 130 54.82 27.30 3.79
C GLN A 130 56.21 26.68 3.57
N ASN A 131 56.26 25.44 3.06
CA ASN A 131 57.51 24.72 2.80
C ASN A 131 58.42 25.46 1.81
N LYS A 132 57.84 26.17 0.84
CA LYS A 132 58.57 26.98 -0.14
C LYS A 132 59.10 28.28 0.46
N LEU A 133 58.30 28.98 1.27
CA LEU A 133 58.64 30.32 1.78
C LEU A 133 59.66 30.31 2.93
N LYS A 134 59.81 29.19 3.67
CA LYS A 134 60.72 29.06 4.83
C LYS A 134 60.65 30.28 5.78
N LEU A 135 59.43 30.74 6.07
CA LEU A 135 59.18 31.95 6.85
C LEU A 135 59.86 31.88 8.23
N SER A 136 60.39 33.02 8.69
CA SER A 136 60.92 33.15 10.04
C SER A 136 59.81 33.02 11.08
N SER A 137 60.15 32.57 12.29
CA SER A 137 59.20 32.40 13.40
C SER A 137 58.41 33.68 13.73
N ALA A 138 58.99 34.86 13.46
CA ALA A 138 58.36 36.15 13.72
C ALA A 138 57.20 36.49 12.75
N ARG A 139 57.24 36.01 11.50
CA ARG A 139 56.21 36.29 10.48
C ARG A 139 55.14 35.21 10.35
N LEU A 140 55.37 34.08 11.01
CA LEU A 140 54.51 32.91 10.94
C LEU A 140 53.08 33.16 11.48
N PRO A 141 52.86 33.92 12.58
CA PRO A 141 51.50 34.21 13.06
C PRO A 141 50.67 35.04 12.07
N GLU A 142 51.26 36.12 11.53
CA GLU A 142 50.62 37.00 10.54
C GLU A 142 50.25 36.21 9.27
N TRP A 143 51.15 35.33 8.82
CA TRP A 143 50.87 34.46 7.68
C TRP A 143 49.74 33.47 7.96
N LEU A 144 49.70 32.84 9.15
CA LEU A 144 48.60 31.93 9.53
C LEU A 144 47.25 32.66 9.59
N GLU A 145 47.22 33.88 10.14
CA GLU A 145 46.03 34.72 10.18
C GLU A 145 45.54 35.09 8.77
N GLN A 146 46.47 35.42 7.86
CA GLN A 146 46.13 35.64 6.46
C GLN A 146 45.51 34.40 5.82
N GLN A 147 46.09 33.20 6.02
CA GLN A 147 45.54 31.97 5.47
C GLN A 147 44.17 31.61 6.07
N ALA A 148 43.95 31.88 7.36
CA ALA A 148 42.65 31.73 8.00
C ALA A 148 41.60 32.69 7.39
N THR A 149 42.02 33.92 7.06
CA THR A 149 41.19 34.92 6.39
C THR A 149 40.85 34.52 4.95
N GLU A 150 41.82 33.99 4.20
CA GLU A 150 41.60 33.48 2.84
C GLU A 150 40.63 32.29 2.83
N LEU A 151 40.75 31.36 3.78
CA LEU A 151 39.79 30.26 3.93
C LEU A 151 38.40 30.76 4.35
N ALA A 152 38.33 31.77 5.23
CA ALA A 152 37.06 32.38 5.63
C ALA A 152 36.37 33.02 4.43
N ALA A 153 37.13 33.75 3.61
CA ALA A 153 36.63 34.38 2.39
C ALA A 153 36.14 33.33 1.38
N TRP A 154 36.91 32.26 1.12
CA TRP A 154 36.47 31.17 0.25
C TRP A 154 35.18 30.50 0.75
N PHE A 155 35.08 30.28 2.06
CA PHE A 155 33.90 29.66 2.65
C PHE A 155 32.66 30.56 2.49
N ALA A 156 32.81 31.87 2.71
CA ALA A 156 31.71 32.84 2.74
C ALA A 156 31.44 33.57 1.42
N LEU A 157 32.23 33.34 0.37
CA LEU A 157 32.12 34.09 -0.88
C LEU A 157 30.70 33.94 -1.47
N PRO A 158 29.95 35.03 -1.66
CA PRO A 158 28.62 34.96 -2.26
C PRO A 158 28.71 34.49 -3.71
N SER A 159 27.65 33.89 -4.24
CA SER A 159 27.53 33.66 -5.68
C SER A 159 27.35 35.00 -6.37
N ASP A 160 28.41 35.52 -6.98
CA ASP A 160 28.26 36.68 -7.87
C ASP A 160 27.37 36.27 -9.05
N THR A 161 26.19 36.86 -9.13
CA THR A 161 25.17 36.54 -10.14
C THR A 161 25.50 37.07 -11.54
N SER A 162 26.69 37.66 -11.75
CA SER A 162 26.94 38.57 -12.87
C SER A 162 27.99 38.15 -13.90
N SER A 163 28.60 36.95 -13.84
CA SER A 163 29.43 36.48 -14.95
C SER A 163 29.63 34.96 -14.97
N ASP A 164 29.83 34.40 -16.17
CA ASP A 164 30.00 32.98 -16.53
C ASP A 164 31.11 32.20 -15.79
N SER A 165 31.70 32.73 -14.72
CA SER A 165 32.67 32.01 -13.90
C SER A 165 31.99 31.28 -12.74
N SER A 166 31.94 29.97 -12.82
CA SER A 166 31.37 29.00 -11.86
C SER A 166 32.01 28.95 -10.45
N ALA A 167 32.68 30.01 -10.00
CA ALA A 167 33.45 30.03 -8.76
C ALA A 167 32.72 30.75 -7.61
N GLY A 168 31.50 30.32 -7.28
CA GLY A 168 30.86 30.69 -6.01
C GLY A 168 31.61 30.11 -4.81
N GLY A 169 31.50 30.73 -3.63
CA GLY A 169 32.05 30.18 -2.39
C GLY A 169 31.33 28.91 -1.93
N CYS A 170 31.90 28.22 -0.94
CA CYS A 170 31.36 26.96 -0.43
C CYS A 170 29.90 27.10 0.03
N LEU A 171 29.57 28.14 0.81
CA LEU A 171 28.19 28.37 1.26
C LEU A 171 27.20 28.61 0.11
N ALA A 172 27.62 29.36 -0.91
CA ALA A 172 26.75 29.66 -2.04
C ALA A 172 26.43 28.38 -2.84
N GLN A 173 27.43 27.53 -3.06
CA GLN A 173 27.23 26.26 -3.76
C GLN A 173 26.43 25.26 -2.90
N LEU A 174 26.66 25.17 -1.59
CA LEU A 174 25.82 24.38 -0.67
C LEU A 174 24.34 24.80 -0.77
N GLN A 175 24.07 26.10 -0.88
CA GLN A 175 22.71 26.61 -1.04
C GLN A 175 22.08 26.19 -2.38
N VAL A 176 22.85 26.21 -3.48
CA VAL A 176 22.39 25.73 -4.79
C VAL A 176 22.04 24.24 -4.73
N ASN A 177 22.91 23.42 -4.13
CA ASN A 177 22.67 21.99 -3.96
C ASN A 177 21.45 21.72 -3.08
N PHE A 178 21.31 22.47 -1.97
CA PHE A 178 20.15 22.39 -1.09
C PHE A 178 18.85 22.63 -1.87
N LEU A 179 18.76 23.69 -2.68
CA LEU A 179 17.56 23.99 -3.45
C LEU A 179 17.24 22.88 -4.46
N ALA A 180 18.25 22.34 -5.14
CA ALA A 180 18.08 21.26 -6.13
C ALA A 180 17.60 19.96 -5.46
N LEU A 181 18.25 19.55 -4.37
CA LEU A 181 17.86 18.35 -3.62
C LEU A 181 16.49 18.51 -2.97
N ARG A 182 16.23 19.66 -2.34
CA ARG A 182 14.93 19.98 -1.75
C ARG A 182 13.80 19.80 -2.76
N SER A 183 13.92 20.37 -3.96
CA SER A 183 12.92 20.20 -5.03
C SER A 183 12.75 18.73 -5.36
N LYS A 184 13.85 18.04 -5.68
CA LYS A 184 13.83 16.63 -6.08
C LYS A 184 13.14 15.73 -5.05
N LEU A 185 13.45 15.88 -3.77
CA LEU A 185 12.90 15.03 -2.71
C LEU A 185 11.43 15.35 -2.42
N LEU A 186 11.04 16.62 -2.50
CA LEU A 186 9.63 17.01 -2.40
C LEU A 186 8.82 16.45 -3.58
N ASP A 187 9.35 16.53 -4.80
CA ASP A 187 8.71 15.98 -5.99
C ASP A 187 8.55 14.44 -5.88
N GLN A 188 9.60 13.75 -5.42
CA GLN A 188 9.51 12.30 -5.15
C GLN A 188 8.44 11.96 -4.10
N LEU A 189 8.36 12.72 -3.01
CA LEU A 189 7.34 12.52 -1.98
C LEU A 189 5.92 12.74 -2.55
N GLU A 190 5.72 13.76 -3.37
CA GLU A 190 4.45 14.00 -4.07
C GLU A 190 4.09 12.86 -5.04
N ASP A 191 5.07 12.29 -5.74
CA ASP A 191 4.87 11.11 -6.59
C ASP A 191 4.43 9.88 -5.79
N HIS A 192 4.82 9.76 -4.51
CA HIS A 192 4.29 8.74 -3.61
C HIS A 192 2.85 9.08 -3.17
N PHE A 193 2.56 10.32 -2.79
CA PHE A 193 1.21 10.76 -2.40
C PHE A 193 0.18 10.57 -3.53
N THR A 194 0.57 10.83 -4.78
CA THR A 194 -0.30 10.62 -5.94
C THR A 194 -0.60 9.14 -6.19
N ARG A 195 0.37 8.24 -5.95
CA ARG A 195 0.16 6.78 -6.03
C ARG A 195 -0.75 6.27 -4.93
N TRP A 196 -0.61 6.80 -3.70
CA TRP A 196 -1.45 6.41 -2.57
C TRP A 196 -2.86 6.97 -2.59
N ARG A 197 -3.17 7.82 -3.55
CA ARG A 197 -4.52 8.33 -3.77
C ARG A 197 -5.58 7.22 -3.79
N TYR A 198 -5.24 6.02 -4.28
CA TYR A 198 -6.14 4.87 -4.38
C TYR A 198 -6.12 3.92 -3.17
N SER A 199 -5.24 4.17 -2.20
CA SER A 199 -5.18 3.39 -0.95
C SER A 199 -6.32 3.78 0.00
N GLY A 200 -6.60 2.91 0.96
CA GLY A 200 -7.59 3.20 2.00
C GLY A 200 -7.11 4.25 2.98
N SER A 201 -8.02 5.13 3.38
CA SER A 201 -7.69 6.26 4.26
C SER A 201 -7.13 5.81 5.61
N ARG A 202 -7.67 4.75 6.23
CA ARG A 202 -7.24 4.31 7.56
C ARG A 202 -5.86 3.67 7.57
N PRO A 203 -5.56 2.65 6.72
CA PRO A 203 -4.21 2.12 6.66
C PRO A 203 -3.19 3.18 6.26
N LEU A 204 -3.55 4.10 5.35
CA LEU A 204 -2.66 5.18 4.93
C LEU A 204 -2.39 6.19 6.05
N LEU A 205 -3.39 6.56 6.86
CA LEU A 205 -3.18 7.42 8.04
C LEU A 205 -2.23 6.78 9.07
N GLN A 206 -2.37 5.47 9.31
CA GLN A 206 -1.46 4.73 10.19
C GLN A 206 -0.04 4.72 9.62
N TRP A 207 0.09 4.46 8.33
CA TRP A 207 1.37 4.45 7.63
C TRP A 207 2.03 5.84 7.66
N LEU A 208 1.27 6.91 7.42
CA LEU A 208 1.78 8.29 7.46
C LEU A 208 2.24 8.70 8.87
N ALA A 209 1.61 8.18 9.93
CA ALA A 209 2.07 8.40 11.29
C ALA A 209 3.44 7.74 11.54
N LEU A 210 3.65 6.53 11.02
CA LEU A 210 4.96 5.86 11.08
C LEU A 210 6.02 6.61 10.26
N LEU A 211 5.66 7.14 9.09
CA LEU A 211 6.56 7.99 8.30
C LEU A 211 6.92 9.28 9.05
N ASP A 212 5.94 9.96 9.65
CA ASP A 212 6.18 11.20 10.44
C ASP A 212 7.15 10.93 11.59
N GLU A 213 6.94 9.85 12.34
CA GLU A 213 7.81 9.43 13.44
C GLU A 213 9.24 9.14 12.95
N ALA A 214 9.38 8.39 11.86
CA ALA A 214 10.68 8.06 11.30
C ALA A 214 11.43 9.31 10.77
N LEU A 215 10.72 10.24 10.13
CA LEU A 215 11.31 11.50 9.67
C LEU A 215 11.72 12.41 10.84
N GLU A 216 10.93 12.49 11.91
CA GLU A 216 11.31 13.23 13.12
C GLU A 216 12.54 12.61 13.79
N GLN A 217 12.66 11.28 13.82
CA GLN A 217 13.85 10.60 14.32
C GLN A 217 15.10 10.95 13.49
N ILE A 218 15.01 10.87 12.15
CA ILE A 218 16.10 11.24 11.24
C ILE A 218 16.51 12.71 11.44
N ARG A 219 15.52 13.61 11.59
CA ARG A 219 15.77 15.02 11.85
C ARG A 219 16.48 15.24 13.19
N ALA A 220 16.05 14.55 14.24
CA ALA A 220 16.67 14.62 15.56
C ALA A 220 18.13 14.14 15.53
N ASP A 221 18.41 13.08 14.76
CA ASP A 221 19.76 12.55 14.58
C ASP A 221 20.67 13.55 13.84
N TYR A 222 20.18 14.21 12.78
CA TYR A 222 20.92 15.28 12.11
C TYR A 222 21.20 16.46 13.06
N GLU A 223 20.22 16.85 13.88
CA GLU A 223 20.36 17.94 14.83
C GLU A 223 21.38 17.61 15.94
N SER A 224 21.37 16.36 16.43
CA SER A 224 22.34 15.84 17.39
C SER A 224 23.77 15.89 16.81
N ARG A 225 23.96 15.40 15.58
CA ARG A 225 25.26 15.45 14.87
C ARG A 225 25.75 16.86 14.62
N ARG A 226 24.83 17.79 14.31
CA ARG A 226 25.14 19.22 14.20
C ARG A 226 25.72 19.75 15.51
N GLN A 227 25.09 19.44 16.65
CA GLN A 227 25.57 19.86 17.97
C GLN A 227 26.95 19.29 18.29
N ASP A 228 27.21 18.04 17.94
CA ASP A 228 28.53 17.41 18.09
C ASP A 228 29.59 18.14 17.28
N CYS A 229 29.29 18.43 16.01
CA CYS A 229 30.21 19.18 15.15
C CYS A 229 30.48 20.59 15.66
N LEU A 230 29.48 21.29 16.20
CA LEU A 230 29.67 22.62 16.83
C LEU A 230 30.62 22.56 18.05
N ARG A 231 30.50 21.52 18.88
CA ARG A 231 31.42 21.30 20.03
C ARG A 231 32.85 21.02 19.56
N CYS A 232 32.98 20.20 18.51
CA CYS A 232 34.26 19.89 17.89
C CYS A 232 34.90 21.11 17.22
N GLU A 233 34.11 21.93 16.51
CA GLU A 233 34.53 23.19 15.90
C GLU A 233 35.09 24.15 16.97
N GLY A 234 34.35 24.38 18.05
CA GLY A 234 34.80 25.24 19.15
C GLY A 234 36.06 24.72 19.85
N SER A 235 36.28 23.41 19.86
CA SER A 235 37.51 22.80 20.37
C SER A 235 38.68 22.96 19.41
N ALA A 236 38.43 22.84 18.10
CA ALA A 236 39.42 23.07 17.06
C ALA A 236 39.86 24.54 16.99
N TRP A 237 38.94 25.50 17.16
CA TRP A 237 39.28 26.92 17.28
C TRP A 237 40.20 27.20 18.46
N ARG A 238 39.88 26.66 19.65
CA ARG A 238 40.73 26.81 20.84
C ARG A 238 42.12 26.23 20.62
N ALA A 239 42.23 25.09 19.94
CA ALA A 239 43.51 24.50 19.58
C ALA A 239 44.29 25.40 18.60
N TYR A 240 43.63 25.90 17.55
CA TYR A 240 44.21 26.83 16.59
C TYR A 240 44.78 28.07 17.28
N TYR A 241 43.98 28.79 18.08
CA TYR A 241 44.43 30.00 18.78
C TYR A 241 45.56 29.74 19.77
N LYS A 242 45.52 28.61 20.50
CA LYS A 242 46.59 28.23 21.42
C LYS A 242 47.92 27.97 20.71
N LEU A 243 47.87 27.50 19.46
CA LEU A 243 49.03 27.15 18.64
C LEU A 243 49.51 28.32 17.76
N SER A 244 48.65 29.28 17.43
CA SER A 244 48.97 30.42 16.56
C SER A 244 49.54 31.64 17.30
N VAL A 245 49.25 31.81 18.60
CA VAL A 245 49.77 32.92 19.40
C VAL A 245 51.26 32.70 19.74
N PRO A 246 52.17 33.61 19.36
CA PRO A 246 53.59 33.51 19.72
C PRO A 246 53.78 33.59 21.25
N ASP A 247 54.67 32.75 21.81
CA ASP A 247 54.90 32.55 23.27
C ASP A 247 55.49 33.78 24.03
N GLY A 248 55.34 35.00 23.51
CA GLY A 248 55.99 36.23 23.95
C GLY A 248 55.69 36.71 25.39
N GLU A 249 54.78 36.07 26.13
CA GLU A 249 54.46 36.44 27.52
C GLU A 249 54.31 35.26 28.49
N ARG A 250 54.67 34.03 28.12
CA ARG A 250 54.64 32.91 29.08
C ARG A 250 55.93 32.88 29.90
N VAL A 251 55.95 33.64 31.00
CA VAL A 251 57.04 33.80 32.01
C VAL A 251 57.45 32.47 32.72
N TRP A 252 56.87 31.33 32.38
CA TRP A 252 57.20 30.06 33.02
C TRP A 252 58.39 29.42 32.31
N GLY A 253 59.57 29.54 32.93
CA GLY A 253 60.90 29.09 32.45
C GLY A 253 61.05 27.58 32.20
N LEU A 254 60.19 27.02 31.36
CA LEU A 254 60.35 25.70 30.77
C LEU A 254 61.27 25.82 29.55
N PRO A 255 62.29 24.95 29.42
CA PRO A 255 63.30 25.05 28.38
C PRO A 255 62.71 24.79 26.97
N ASP A 256 62.52 25.87 26.22
CA ASP A 256 62.99 26.14 24.84
C ASP A 256 62.72 25.13 23.70
N ARG A 257 61.82 24.15 23.88
CA ARG A 257 61.53 23.14 22.83
C ARG A 257 60.16 23.18 22.17
N ARG A 258 59.26 24.09 22.54
CA ARG A 258 58.02 24.30 21.77
C ARG A 258 58.24 25.38 20.72
N ARG A 259 58.97 25.04 19.66
CA ARG A 259 58.86 25.81 18.40
C ARG A 259 57.38 25.88 18.03
N LEU A 260 56.92 27.04 17.56
CA LEU A 260 55.59 27.22 16.99
C LEU A 260 55.33 26.07 15.99
N ASP A 261 54.50 25.12 16.36
CA ASP A 261 54.19 23.96 15.53
C ASP A 261 53.13 24.37 14.52
N TRP A 262 53.58 25.06 13.49
CA TRP A 262 52.71 25.57 12.43
C TRP A 262 51.93 24.45 11.74
N GLU A 263 52.49 23.24 11.67
CA GLU A 263 51.78 22.08 11.11
C GLU A 263 50.60 21.69 11.99
N ALA A 264 50.77 21.72 13.32
CA ALA A 264 49.66 21.52 14.25
C ALA A 264 48.63 22.65 14.14
N ALA A 265 49.05 23.92 13.98
CA ALA A 265 48.13 25.04 13.79
C ALA A 265 47.33 24.91 12.49
N VAL A 266 47.97 24.58 11.36
CA VAL A 266 47.29 24.35 10.07
C VAL A 266 46.36 23.13 10.14
N ARG A 267 46.74 22.06 10.85
CA ARG A 267 45.85 20.92 11.10
C ARG A 267 44.62 21.31 11.93
N ALA A 268 44.79 22.13 12.96
CA ALA A 268 43.68 22.65 13.75
C ALA A 268 42.75 23.53 12.90
N LEU A 269 43.31 24.39 12.04
CA LEU A 269 42.54 25.22 11.10
C LEU A 269 41.78 24.38 10.06
N ALA A 270 42.40 23.32 9.54
CA ALA A 270 41.72 22.37 8.67
C ALA A 270 40.52 21.72 9.36
N ALA A 271 40.71 21.26 10.60
CA ALA A 271 39.64 20.65 11.39
C ALA A 271 38.50 21.64 11.67
N VAL A 272 38.81 22.91 11.95
CA VAL A 272 37.79 23.97 12.10
C VAL A 272 36.87 24.03 10.88
N TYR A 273 37.44 24.15 9.67
CA TYR A 273 36.63 24.29 8.47
C TYR A 273 35.93 22.99 8.06
N ASP A 274 36.53 21.82 8.34
CA ASP A 274 35.86 20.53 8.15
C ASP A 274 34.60 20.43 9.01
N PHE A 275 34.70 20.74 10.31
CA PHE A 275 33.53 20.77 11.19
C PHE A 275 32.53 21.86 10.77
N LYS A 276 32.99 23.02 10.32
CA LYS A 276 32.11 24.10 9.85
C LYS A 276 31.30 23.70 8.62
N ILE A 277 31.92 23.00 7.65
CA ILE A 277 31.21 22.41 6.50
C ILE A 277 30.16 21.40 6.99
N LYS A 278 30.56 20.47 7.86
CA LYS A 278 29.64 19.46 8.42
C LYS A 278 28.45 20.07 9.17
N VAL A 279 28.68 21.12 9.97
CA VAL A 279 27.61 21.87 10.64
C VAL A 279 26.60 22.40 9.62
N GLN A 280 27.07 22.98 8.51
CA GLN A 280 26.18 23.49 7.46
C GLN A 280 25.43 22.35 6.76
N LEU A 281 26.13 21.27 6.41
CA LEU A 281 25.52 20.08 5.79
C LEU A 281 24.39 19.52 6.66
N TYR A 282 24.63 19.30 7.95
CA TYR A 282 23.62 18.80 8.88
C TYR A 282 22.47 19.79 9.10
N THR A 283 22.75 21.11 9.08
CA THR A 283 21.71 22.13 9.16
C THR A 283 20.77 22.07 7.95
N LEU A 284 21.33 22.03 6.75
CA LEU A 284 20.56 21.98 5.51
C LEU A 284 19.81 20.65 5.38
N ALA A 285 20.43 19.52 5.74
CA ALA A 285 19.77 18.22 5.79
C ALA A 285 18.58 18.21 6.76
N ALA A 286 18.74 18.71 7.98
CA ALA A 286 17.66 18.81 8.95
C ALA A 286 16.53 19.75 8.48
N GLN A 287 16.85 20.80 7.72
CA GLN A 287 15.85 21.68 7.10
C GLN A 287 15.04 20.94 6.02
N ILE A 288 15.69 20.22 5.10
CA ILE A 288 15.01 19.41 4.08
C ILE A 288 14.07 18.40 4.74
N VAL A 289 14.55 17.65 5.73
CA VAL A 289 13.72 16.67 6.45
C VAL A 289 12.56 17.36 7.17
N GLY A 290 12.79 18.53 7.78
CA GLY A 290 11.73 19.34 8.38
C GLY A 290 10.63 19.75 7.40
N GLU A 291 10.97 20.05 6.15
CA GLU A 291 9.98 20.34 5.10
C GLU A 291 9.22 19.09 4.64
N LEU A 292 9.89 17.94 4.53
CA LEU A 292 9.24 16.65 4.25
C LEU A 292 8.22 16.28 5.34
N ILE A 293 8.56 16.51 6.61
CA ILE A 293 7.65 16.33 7.75
C ILE A 293 6.44 17.26 7.61
N GLN A 294 6.67 18.55 7.36
CA GLN A 294 5.58 19.50 7.17
C GLN A 294 4.64 19.08 6.04
N ARG A 295 5.20 18.62 4.91
CA ARG A 295 4.41 18.17 3.77
C ARG A 295 3.60 16.91 4.08
N THR A 296 4.21 15.95 4.78
CA THR A 296 3.55 14.74 5.27
C THR A 296 2.39 15.06 6.21
N ARG A 297 2.57 16.01 7.13
CA ARG A 297 1.51 16.46 8.06
C ARG A 297 0.36 17.19 7.36
N LEU A 298 0.66 18.02 6.35
CA LEU A 298 -0.37 18.67 5.54
C LEU A 298 -1.21 17.62 4.79
N TYR A 299 -0.56 16.63 4.18
CA TYR A 299 -1.25 15.52 3.51
C TYR A 299 -2.08 14.69 4.50
N THR A 300 -1.52 14.36 5.67
CA THR A 300 -2.22 13.64 6.76
C THR A 300 -3.47 14.38 7.22
N THR A 301 -3.40 15.70 7.36
CA THR A 301 -4.54 16.53 7.76
C THR A 301 -5.65 16.47 6.70
N SER A 302 -5.29 16.63 5.42
CA SER A 302 -6.24 16.50 4.31
C SER A 302 -6.88 15.12 4.29
N LEU A 303 -6.08 14.06 4.45
CA LEU A 303 -6.57 12.67 4.45
C LEU A 303 -7.47 12.38 5.65
N THR A 304 -7.18 12.96 6.82
CA THR A 304 -8.02 12.85 8.02
C THR A 304 -9.40 13.45 7.78
N GLN A 305 -9.47 14.62 7.12
CA GLN A 305 -10.74 15.24 6.77
C GLN A 305 -11.53 14.39 5.76
N THR A 306 -10.84 13.79 4.79
CA THR A 306 -11.45 12.83 3.86
C THR A 306 -11.99 11.60 4.60
N ASP A 307 -11.23 11.02 5.54
CA ASP A 307 -11.67 9.85 6.32
C ASP A 307 -12.90 10.18 7.17
N LEU A 308 -12.91 11.34 7.82
CA LEU A 308 -14.07 11.82 8.58
C LEU A 308 -15.30 11.94 7.68
N LYS A 309 -15.13 12.47 6.46
CA LYS A 309 -16.25 12.60 5.52
C LYS A 309 -16.76 11.24 5.05
N LEU A 310 -15.87 10.29 4.77
CA LEU A 310 -16.25 8.91 4.48
C LEU A 310 -16.95 8.26 5.67
N ALA A 311 -16.53 8.54 6.91
CA ALA A 311 -17.21 8.06 8.11
C ALA A 311 -18.64 8.62 8.21
N GLU A 312 -18.84 9.92 7.96
CA GLU A 312 -20.18 10.54 7.92
C GLU A 312 -21.07 9.87 6.87
N LEU A 313 -20.55 9.65 5.66
CA LEU A 313 -21.28 8.95 4.58
C LEU A 313 -21.66 7.53 4.98
N GLN A 314 -20.72 6.80 5.59
CA GLN A 314 -20.96 5.45 6.08
C GLN A 314 -22.10 5.42 7.11
N VAL A 315 -22.06 6.33 8.09
CA VAL A 315 -23.13 6.48 9.10
C VAL A 315 -24.47 6.81 8.43
N TRP A 316 -24.48 7.76 7.49
CA TRP A 316 -25.70 8.17 6.78
C TRP A 316 -26.39 7.01 6.06
N PHE A 317 -25.61 6.09 5.48
CA PHE A 317 -26.12 4.87 4.86
C PHE A 317 -26.55 3.83 5.87
N THR A 318 -25.78 3.61 6.95
CA THR A 318 -26.13 2.66 8.01
C THR A 318 -27.42 3.04 8.75
N GLU A 319 -27.65 4.33 9.01
CA GLU A 319 -28.90 4.81 9.64
C GLU A 319 -30.16 4.50 8.81
N ARG A 320 -30.02 4.30 7.50
CA ARG A 320 -31.11 3.95 6.58
C ARG A 320 -31.34 2.45 6.44
N CYS A 321 -30.51 1.63 7.06
CA CYS A 321 -30.64 0.18 7.10
C CYS A 321 -30.18 -0.33 8.47
N PRO A 322 -31.05 -0.22 9.50
CA PRO A 322 -30.70 -0.58 10.87
C PRO A 322 -30.48 -2.09 11.04
N ASP A 323 -31.16 -2.89 10.22
CA ASP A 323 -31.11 -4.35 10.27
C ASP A 323 -30.18 -4.90 9.18
N GLU A 324 -29.34 -5.87 9.55
CA GLU A 324 -28.48 -6.56 8.59
C GLU A 324 -29.35 -7.33 7.58
N PRO A 325 -29.14 -7.14 6.26
CA PRO A 325 -29.96 -7.81 5.26
C PRO A 325 -29.73 -9.32 5.30
N LEU A 326 -30.79 -10.10 5.03
CA LEU A 326 -30.77 -11.57 5.01
C LEU A 326 -29.62 -12.18 4.19
N PHE A 327 -29.14 -11.46 3.17
CA PHE A 327 -28.07 -11.90 2.27
C PHE A 327 -26.70 -11.23 2.52
N ALA A 328 -26.50 -10.58 3.66
CA ALA A 328 -25.26 -9.86 3.99
C ALA A 328 -23.96 -10.67 3.76
N PRO A 329 -23.87 -11.98 4.08
CA PRO A 329 -22.66 -12.76 3.79
C PRO A 329 -22.37 -12.90 2.29
N LEU A 330 -23.41 -13.07 1.47
CA LEU A 330 -23.28 -13.21 0.01
C LEU A 330 -22.92 -11.86 -0.62
N LEU A 331 -23.57 -10.79 -0.18
CA LEU A 331 -23.27 -9.43 -0.63
C LEU A 331 -21.82 -9.05 -0.29
N THR A 332 -21.38 -9.33 0.93
CA THR A 332 -19.98 -9.12 1.34
C THR A 332 -19.02 -9.87 0.42
N ASN A 333 -19.27 -11.16 0.16
CA ASN A 333 -18.41 -11.98 -0.71
C ASN A 333 -18.34 -11.44 -2.15
N TYR A 334 -19.47 -11.00 -2.71
CA TYR A 334 -19.48 -10.37 -4.03
C TYR A 334 -18.67 -9.06 -4.05
N MET A 335 -18.86 -8.21 -3.04
CA MET A 335 -18.12 -6.96 -2.91
C MET A 335 -16.61 -7.22 -2.89
N THR A 336 -16.17 -8.24 -2.16
CA THR A 336 -14.73 -8.58 -2.10
C THR A 336 -14.20 -9.19 -3.39
N ARG A 337 -14.99 -9.98 -4.13
CA ARG A 337 -14.49 -10.77 -5.27
C ARG A 337 -14.70 -10.14 -6.64
N ARG A 338 -15.77 -9.38 -6.82
CA ARG A 338 -16.22 -8.92 -8.15
C ARG A 338 -16.18 -7.42 -8.32
N LEU A 339 -16.30 -6.70 -7.20
CA LEU A 339 -16.40 -5.26 -7.24
C LEU A 339 -15.00 -4.67 -7.08
N ASP A 340 -14.49 -4.05 -8.14
CA ASP A 340 -13.30 -3.23 -8.02
C ASP A 340 -13.68 -1.89 -7.36
N ALA A 341 -13.52 -1.84 -6.05
CA ALA A 341 -13.83 -0.67 -5.25
C ALA A 341 -13.05 0.57 -5.72
N SER A 342 -11.82 0.39 -6.22
CA SER A 342 -10.98 1.49 -6.70
C SER A 342 -11.52 2.08 -8.00
N ARG A 343 -12.01 1.22 -8.92
CA ARG A 343 -12.66 1.64 -10.15
C ARG A 343 -13.95 2.40 -9.89
N LEU A 344 -14.82 1.89 -9.02
CA LEU A 344 -16.08 2.57 -8.68
C LEU A 344 -15.86 3.91 -8.00
N ARG A 345 -14.82 4.02 -7.18
CA ARG A 345 -14.40 5.29 -6.62
C ARG A 345 -14.04 6.29 -7.73
N SER A 346 -13.22 5.88 -8.70
CA SER A 346 -12.84 6.75 -9.82
C SER A 346 -14.07 7.19 -10.63
N GLU A 347 -14.97 6.27 -10.95
CA GLU A 347 -16.21 6.58 -11.69
C GLU A 347 -17.11 7.57 -10.92
N LEU A 348 -17.13 7.51 -9.59
CA LEU A 348 -17.86 8.46 -8.75
C LEU A 348 -17.15 9.82 -8.62
N GLU A 349 -15.82 9.86 -8.54
CA GLU A 349 -15.04 11.11 -8.58
C GLU A 349 -15.28 11.85 -9.91
N ASP A 350 -15.25 11.13 -11.04
CA ASP A 350 -15.52 11.68 -12.37
C ASP A 350 -16.96 12.21 -12.48
N TRP A 351 -17.92 11.48 -11.92
CA TRP A 351 -19.33 11.89 -11.95
C TRP A 351 -19.61 13.12 -11.07
N ALA A 352 -19.01 13.18 -9.88
CA ALA A 352 -19.16 14.31 -8.98
C ALA A 352 -18.40 15.57 -9.45
N ASP A 353 -17.61 15.45 -10.52
CA ASP A 353 -16.61 16.45 -10.97
C ASP A 353 -15.74 16.93 -9.79
N CYS A 354 -15.49 16.01 -8.84
CA CYS A 354 -14.89 16.33 -7.56
C CYS A 354 -14.12 15.13 -7.02
N LYS A 355 -12.81 15.34 -6.92
CA LYS A 355 -11.85 14.40 -6.33
C LYS A 355 -12.15 14.15 -4.85
N LEU A 356 -11.96 12.91 -4.37
CA LEU A 356 -12.24 12.53 -2.98
C LEU A 356 -11.53 13.45 -1.95
N GLU A 357 -10.32 13.90 -2.26
CA GLU A 357 -9.54 14.84 -1.44
C GLU A 357 -10.28 16.16 -1.16
N ARG A 358 -11.23 16.54 -2.02
CA ARG A 358 -12.03 17.76 -1.92
C ARG A 358 -13.41 17.53 -1.30
N TRP A 359 -13.78 16.28 -1.01
CA TRP A 359 -15.10 15.98 -0.43
C TRP A 359 -15.29 16.58 0.97
N SER A 360 -14.19 16.83 1.70
CA SER A 360 -14.23 17.55 2.98
C SER A 360 -14.75 18.98 2.86
N ALA A 361 -14.66 19.59 1.67
CA ALA A 361 -15.17 20.93 1.39
C ALA A 361 -16.64 20.93 0.94
N MET A 362 -17.27 19.75 0.77
CA MET A 362 -18.65 19.66 0.32
C MET A 362 -19.61 20.09 1.42
N ASP A 363 -20.59 20.92 1.05
CA ASP A 363 -21.67 21.27 1.97
C ASP A 363 -22.68 20.11 2.14
N GLY A 364 -23.67 20.29 3.02
CA GLY A 364 -24.68 19.27 3.28
C GLY A 364 -25.53 18.91 2.05
N VAL A 365 -25.80 19.88 1.17
CA VAL A 365 -26.62 19.68 -0.04
C VAL A 365 -25.86 18.85 -1.07
N GLN A 366 -24.58 19.18 -1.29
CA GLN A 366 -23.67 18.42 -2.15
C GLN A 366 -23.46 17.00 -1.62
N THR A 367 -23.29 16.86 -0.30
CA THR A 367 -23.15 15.55 0.36
C THR A 367 -24.40 14.70 0.12
N GLU A 368 -25.60 15.26 0.30
CA GLU A 368 -26.86 14.54 0.07
C GLU A 368 -27.04 14.15 -1.41
N ALA A 369 -26.68 15.05 -2.34
CA ALA A 369 -26.72 14.77 -3.77
C ALA A 369 -25.80 13.60 -4.15
N LEU A 370 -24.58 13.57 -3.60
CA LEU A 370 -23.63 12.46 -3.75
C LEU A 370 -24.21 11.15 -3.19
N CYS A 371 -24.79 11.17 -1.99
CA CYS A 371 -25.40 9.98 -1.38
C CYS A 371 -26.51 9.41 -2.26
N ARG A 372 -27.43 10.26 -2.75
CA ARG A 372 -28.53 9.83 -3.64
C ARG A 372 -28.02 9.17 -4.91
N GLN A 373 -26.90 9.66 -5.44
CA GLN A 373 -26.34 9.18 -6.70
C GLN A 373 -25.57 7.89 -6.51
N MET A 374 -24.86 7.73 -5.38
CA MET A 374 -24.34 6.44 -4.97
C MET A 374 -25.47 5.39 -4.88
N LEU A 375 -26.60 5.71 -4.24
CA LEU A 375 -27.75 4.79 -4.20
C LEU A 375 -28.23 4.41 -5.60
N LEU A 376 -28.42 5.37 -6.50
CA LEU A 376 -28.85 5.11 -7.88
C LEU A 376 -27.89 4.19 -8.65
N ARG A 377 -26.58 4.30 -8.39
CA ARG A 377 -25.54 3.47 -9.03
C ARG A 377 -25.41 2.09 -8.40
N MET A 378 -25.60 1.99 -7.09
CA MET A 378 -25.54 0.72 -6.37
C MET A 378 -26.81 -0.12 -6.56
N GLN A 379 -27.95 0.50 -6.87
CA GLN A 379 -29.22 -0.20 -7.08
C GLN A 379 -29.17 -1.30 -8.16
N PRO A 380 -28.66 -1.07 -9.40
CA PRO A 380 -28.55 -2.15 -10.39
C PRO A 380 -27.63 -3.29 -9.92
N LEU A 381 -26.53 -2.99 -9.24
CA LEU A 381 -25.63 -4.00 -8.69
C LEU A 381 -26.32 -4.83 -7.60
N CYS A 382 -27.10 -4.18 -6.73
CA CYS A 382 -27.91 -4.85 -5.71
C CYS A 382 -28.97 -5.78 -6.34
N LEU A 383 -29.59 -5.38 -7.46
CA LEU A 383 -30.55 -6.20 -8.20
C LEU A 383 -29.89 -7.41 -8.88
N GLU A 384 -28.74 -7.21 -9.52
CA GLU A 384 -27.95 -8.30 -10.11
C GLU A 384 -27.55 -9.34 -9.06
N LEU A 385 -27.06 -8.85 -7.91
CA LEU A 385 -26.74 -9.66 -6.75
C LEU A 385 -27.92 -10.45 -6.20
N TYR A 386 -29.07 -9.79 -6.05
CA TYR A 386 -30.28 -10.44 -5.59
C TYR A 386 -30.68 -11.57 -6.54
N ALA A 387 -30.63 -11.30 -7.86
CA ALA A 387 -30.94 -12.31 -8.87
C ALA A 387 -29.97 -13.51 -8.81
N GLU A 388 -28.68 -13.29 -8.59
CA GLU A 388 -27.68 -14.36 -8.41
C GLU A 388 -27.94 -15.18 -7.14
N CYS A 389 -28.31 -14.52 -6.03
CA CYS A 389 -28.65 -15.19 -4.79
C CYS A 389 -29.91 -16.06 -4.97
N CYS A 390 -30.93 -15.53 -5.64
CA CYS A 390 -32.14 -16.28 -5.95
C CYS A 390 -31.87 -17.43 -6.90
N HIS A 391 -31.01 -17.26 -7.91
CA HIS A 391 -30.57 -18.37 -8.76
C HIS A 391 -29.94 -19.49 -7.93
N SER A 392 -29.04 -19.14 -7.01
CA SER A 392 -28.36 -20.10 -6.13
C SER A 392 -29.32 -20.84 -5.19
N LEU A 393 -30.40 -20.17 -4.76
CA LEU A 393 -31.43 -20.77 -3.90
C LEU A 393 -32.46 -21.61 -4.67
N LEU A 394 -32.72 -21.25 -5.92
CA LEU A 394 -33.74 -21.87 -6.78
C LEU A 394 -33.20 -23.04 -7.59
N ASP A 395 -31.88 -23.20 -7.66
CA ASP A 395 -31.27 -24.40 -8.21
C ASP A 395 -31.45 -25.57 -7.21
N PRO A 396 -32.43 -26.48 -7.39
CA PRO A 396 -32.78 -27.47 -6.37
C PRO A 396 -31.69 -28.54 -6.20
N LEU A 397 -30.65 -28.50 -7.02
CA LEU A 397 -29.49 -29.39 -6.97
C LEU A 397 -28.25 -28.72 -6.33
N GLN A 398 -28.33 -27.45 -5.88
CA GLN A 398 -27.37 -26.90 -4.89
C GLN A 398 -27.87 -26.98 -3.45
N ALA A 399 -29.09 -27.49 -3.22
CA ALA A 399 -29.46 -28.16 -1.98
C ALA A 399 -28.80 -29.55 -1.86
N VAL A 400 -27.65 -29.77 -2.50
CA VAL A 400 -26.76 -30.89 -2.20
C VAL A 400 -26.01 -30.53 -0.93
N SER A 401 -26.44 -31.19 0.15
CA SER A 401 -25.78 -31.45 1.43
C SER A 401 -24.49 -30.65 1.74
N PRO A 402 -24.38 -29.99 2.91
CA PRO A 402 -23.16 -29.29 3.34
C PRO A 402 -21.90 -30.18 3.43
N ALA A 403 -22.02 -31.49 3.21
CA ALA A 403 -20.94 -32.47 3.15
C ALA A 403 -20.13 -32.48 1.83
N ALA A 404 -20.59 -31.84 0.75
CA ALA A 404 -19.89 -31.87 -0.54
C ALA A 404 -18.76 -30.84 -0.73
N ARG A 405 -18.48 -29.99 0.28
CA ARG A 405 -17.43 -28.93 0.20
C ARG A 405 -16.12 -29.27 0.91
N GLY A 406 -15.99 -30.45 1.51
CA GLY A 406 -14.73 -30.92 2.06
C GLY A 406 -13.79 -31.40 0.96
N ARG A 407 -12.60 -30.80 0.85
CA ARG A 407 -11.50 -31.45 0.15
C ARG A 407 -11.01 -32.62 1.00
N VAL A 408 -10.77 -33.75 0.36
CA VAL A 408 -10.43 -35.01 1.02
C VAL A 408 -9.03 -35.43 0.58
N SER A 409 -8.22 -35.82 1.56
CA SER A 409 -6.96 -36.50 1.33
C SER A 409 -7.05 -37.90 1.93
N LEU A 410 -6.78 -38.93 1.13
CA LEU A 410 -6.90 -40.34 1.52
C LEU A 410 -5.82 -41.15 0.80
N ALA A 411 -5.04 -41.92 1.55
CA ALA A 411 -4.05 -42.84 1.00
C ALA A 411 -4.36 -44.24 1.51
N VAL A 412 -4.69 -45.15 0.58
CA VAL A 412 -4.98 -46.56 0.84
C VAL A 412 -4.08 -47.42 -0.04
N HIS A 413 -3.56 -48.51 0.51
CA HIS A 413 -2.67 -49.45 -0.18
C HIS A 413 -3.15 -50.87 0.10
N GLU A 414 -3.49 -51.62 -0.96
CA GLU A 414 -4.01 -53.00 -0.89
C GLU A 414 -5.17 -53.15 0.12
N THR A 415 -6.00 -52.13 0.24
CA THR A 415 -7.07 -52.04 1.24
C THR A 415 -8.36 -52.60 0.67
N ASP A 416 -9.16 -53.30 1.47
CA ASP A 416 -10.48 -53.78 1.03
C ASP A 416 -11.34 -52.61 0.54
N ILE A 417 -12.00 -52.77 -0.61
CA ILE A 417 -12.78 -51.70 -1.23
C ILE A 417 -13.87 -51.16 -0.28
N ARG A 418 -14.48 -52.00 0.55
CA ARG A 418 -15.48 -51.56 1.54
C ARG A 418 -14.86 -50.73 2.65
N GLU A 419 -13.66 -51.09 3.07
CA GLU A 419 -12.91 -50.35 4.07
C GLU A 419 -12.47 -48.98 3.51
N ALA A 420 -11.97 -48.95 2.26
CA ALA A 420 -11.63 -47.70 1.58
C ALA A 420 -12.86 -46.78 1.41
N LEU A 421 -14.03 -47.34 1.08
CA LEU A 421 -15.30 -46.60 1.00
C LEU A 421 -15.76 -46.07 2.37
N SER A 422 -15.59 -46.88 3.42
CA SER A 422 -15.92 -46.47 4.79
C SER A 422 -15.01 -45.33 5.28
N LEU A 423 -13.72 -45.40 4.96
CA LEU A 423 -12.76 -44.33 5.28
C LEU A 423 -13.11 -43.05 4.53
N LEU A 424 -13.44 -43.15 3.24
CA LEU A 424 -13.85 -42.00 2.44
C LEU A 424 -15.13 -41.35 3.00
N ALA A 425 -16.13 -42.16 3.39
CA ALA A 425 -17.36 -41.71 4.05
C ALA A 425 -17.09 -40.99 5.38
N GLN A 426 -16.17 -41.52 6.18
CA GLN A 426 -15.80 -40.96 7.47
C GLN A 426 -15.10 -39.61 7.34
N VAL A 427 -14.21 -39.46 6.35
CA VAL A 427 -13.47 -38.22 6.11
C VAL A 427 -14.36 -37.14 5.49
N SER A 428 -15.30 -37.51 4.62
CA SER A 428 -16.21 -36.55 3.97
C SER A 428 -17.48 -36.25 4.78
N GLY A 429 -17.81 -37.06 5.78
CA GLY A 429 -19.06 -36.96 6.54
C GLY A 429 -20.30 -37.39 5.75
N VAL A 430 -20.12 -38.11 4.64
CA VAL A 430 -21.18 -38.57 3.74
C VAL A 430 -21.58 -40.02 4.05
N ARG A 431 -22.86 -40.37 3.93
CA ARG A 431 -23.32 -41.76 4.10
C ARG A 431 -23.11 -42.56 2.81
N ILE A 432 -22.25 -43.56 2.88
CA ILE A 432 -22.00 -44.51 1.80
C ILE A 432 -22.47 -45.90 2.22
N VAL A 433 -23.25 -46.57 1.37
CA VAL A 433 -23.75 -47.93 1.56
C VAL A 433 -23.18 -48.82 0.46
N ALA A 434 -22.31 -49.75 0.84
CA ALA A 434 -21.71 -50.74 -0.06
C ALA A 434 -22.59 -52.00 -0.15
N ALA A 435 -23.03 -52.37 -1.36
CA ALA A 435 -23.78 -53.60 -1.59
C ALA A 435 -22.98 -54.86 -1.20
N GLN A 436 -23.68 -55.96 -0.88
CA GLN A 436 -23.03 -57.22 -0.50
C GLN A 436 -22.19 -57.84 -1.63
N SER A 437 -22.39 -57.42 -2.88
CA SER A 437 -21.62 -57.89 -4.04
C SER A 437 -20.21 -57.29 -4.15
N ILE A 438 -19.88 -56.23 -3.40
CA ILE A 438 -18.57 -55.58 -3.50
C ILE A 438 -17.48 -56.45 -2.86
N SER A 439 -16.48 -56.82 -3.65
CA SER A 439 -15.28 -57.54 -3.19
C SER A 439 -14.03 -57.08 -3.96
N GLY A 440 -12.86 -57.22 -3.33
CA GLY A 440 -11.56 -56.85 -3.91
C GLY A 440 -10.79 -55.82 -3.09
N THR A 441 -9.56 -55.54 -3.51
CA THR A 441 -8.65 -54.58 -2.86
C THR A 441 -8.27 -53.46 -3.81
N VAL A 442 -8.05 -52.25 -3.28
CA VAL A 442 -7.66 -51.06 -4.04
C VAL A 442 -6.44 -50.38 -3.42
N SER A 443 -5.60 -49.81 -4.28
CA SER A 443 -4.49 -48.93 -3.90
C SER A 443 -4.71 -47.59 -4.59
N LEU A 444 -4.92 -46.52 -3.81
CA LEU A 444 -5.22 -45.19 -4.32
C LEU A 444 -4.66 -44.13 -3.37
N LYS A 445 -4.09 -43.07 -3.94
CA LYS A 445 -3.67 -41.87 -3.21
C LYS A 445 -4.41 -40.66 -3.77
N ILE A 446 -5.14 -39.98 -2.89
CA ILE A 446 -5.94 -38.79 -3.14
C ILE A 446 -5.35 -37.70 -2.26
N ASP A 447 -4.90 -36.60 -2.87
CA ASP A 447 -4.33 -35.44 -2.15
C ASP A 447 -5.15 -34.20 -2.51
N ASP A 448 -5.86 -33.65 -1.53
CA ASP A 448 -6.64 -32.40 -1.61
C ASP A 448 -7.67 -32.32 -2.76
N LEU A 449 -8.38 -33.41 -3.03
CA LEU A 449 -9.40 -33.47 -4.09
C LEU A 449 -10.82 -33.26 -3.55
N PRO A 450 -11.74 -32.67 -4.33
CA PRO A 450 -13.16 -32.65 -4.00
C PRO A 450 -13.71 -34.07 -3.81
N PHE A 451 -14.61 -34.27 -2.85
CA PHE A 451 -15.21 -35.57 -2.54
C PHE A 451 -15.76 -36.30 -3.77
N ALA A 452 -16.42 -35.58 -4.70
CA ALA A 452 -16.97 -36.17 -5.91
C ALA A 452 -15.88 -36.81 -6.79
N GLU A 453 -14.77 -36.11 -7.01
CA GLU A 453 -13.62 -36.60 -7.78
C GLU A 453 -12.91 -37.75 -7.04
N ALA A 454 -12.82 -37.67 -5.72
CA ALA A 454 -12.26 -38.73 -4.88
C ALA A 454 -13.09 -40.02 -4.95
N LEU A 455 -14.42 -39.90 -4.93
CA LEU A 455 -15.34 -41.03 -5.07
C LEU A 455 -15.26 -41.63 -6.48
N GLU A 456 -15.23 -40.80 -7.52
CA GLU A 456 -15.06 -41.26 -8.91
C GLU A 456 -13.76 -42.02 -9.12
N ALA A 457 -12.64 -41.52 -8.58
CA ALA A 457 -11.35 -42.20 -8.65
C ALA A 457 -11.40 -43.58 -7.98
N LEU A 458 -12.07 -43.70 -6.84
CA LEU A 458 -12.23 -44.96 -6.13
C LEU A 458 -13.18 -45.93 -6.87
N MET A 459 -14.27 -45.41 -7.45
CA MET A 459 -15.18 -46.21 -8.27
C MET A 459 -14.50 -46.76 -9.52
N ALA A 460 -13.69 -45.94 -10.19
CA ALA A 460 -12.93 -46.34 -11.35
C ALA A 460 -11.89 -47.41 -11.00
N ALA A 461 -11.20 -47.27 -9.86
CA ALA A 461 -10.21 -48.24 -9.42
C ALA A 461 -10.84 -49.58 -8.95
N GLY A 462 -12.06 -49.54 -8.40
CA GLY A 462 -12.78 -50.71 -7.91
C GLY A 462 -13.82 -51.32 -8.86
N ASN A 463 -13.93 -50.80 -10.09
CA ASN A 463 -14.99 -51.13 -11.06
C ASN A 463 -16.41 -51.09 -10.44
N LEU A 464 -16.73 -50.00 -9.74
CA LEU A 464 -18.00 -49.81 -9.06
C LEU A 464 -18.96 -48.96 -9.88
N THR A 465 -20.25 -49.19 -9.69
CA THR A 465 -21.34 -48.31 -10.14
C THR A 465 -22.02 -47.69 -8.93
N CYS A 466 -22.37 -46.40 -9.03
CA CYS A 466 -23.06 -45.68 -7.97
C CYS A 466 -24.47 -45.30 -8.39
N THR A 467 -25.44 -45.52 -7.50
CA THR A 467 -26.77 -44.91 -7.58
C THR A 467 -26.95 -44.00 -6.37
N GLN A 468 -27.28 -42.73 -6.61
CA GLN A 468 -27.55 -41.77 -5.56
C GLN A 468 -29.04 -41.76 -5.24
N SER A 469 -29.39 -41.93 -3.96
CA SER A 469 -30.77 -41.81 -3.48
C SER A 469 -30.79 -40.84 -2.30
N GLY A 470 -31.12 -39.57 -2.56
CA GLY A 470 -31.05 -38.50 -1.57
C GLY A 470 -29.61 -38.25 -1.07
N ASP A 471 -29.43 -38.26 0.25
CA ASP A 471 -28.14 -38.06 0.94
C ASP A 471 -27.31 -39.35 1.10
N THR A 472 -27.70 -40.45 0.45
CA THR A 472 -27.00 -41.74 0.54
C THR A 472 -26.51 -42.20 -0.82
N TYR A 473 -25.22 -42.54 -0.89
CA TYR A 473 -24.58 -43.14 -2.05
C TYR A 473 -24.62 -44.66 -1.92
N VAL A 474 -25.30 -45.33 -2.85
CA VAL A 474 -25.37 -46.80 -2.89
C VAL A 474 -24.44 -47.29 -3.99
N LEU A 475 -23.44 -48.10 -3.61
CA LEU A 475 -22.43 -48.62 -4.53
C LEU A 475 -22.64 -50.11 -4.74
N SER A 476 -22.51 -50.56 -5.99
CA SER A 476 -22.56 -51.96 -6.38
C SER A 476 -21.50 -52.27 -7.44
N GLN A 477 -21.03 -53.51 -7.49
CA GLN A 477 -20.27 -54.01 -8.65
C GLN A 477 -21.23 -54.48 -9.74
N PRO A 478 -20.98 -54.17 -11.02
CA PRO A 478 -21.74 -54.72 -12.12
C PRO A 478 -21.53 -56.24 -12.18
N GLU A 479 -22.62 -57.01 -12.29
CA GLU A 479 -22.53 -58.47 -12.43
C GLU A 479 -21.79 -58.83 -13.73
N VAL A 480 -20.64 -59.48 -13.60
CA VAL A 480 -19.93 -60.08 -14.73
C VAL A 480 -20.73 -61.30 -15.19
N ARG A 481 -21.53 -61.16 -16.25
CA ARG A 481 -22.03 -62.33 -16.99
C ARG A 481 -20.84 -62.99 -17.65
N GLY A 482 -20.49 -64.19 -17.18
CA GLY A 482 -19.45 -65.04 -17.76
C GLY A 482 -19.77 -65.49 -19.17
#